data_AF-A0AAE3K3U0-F1
#
_entry.id   AF-A0AAE3K3U0-F1
#
_cell.length_a   1.000
_cell.length_b   1.000
_cell.length_c   1.000
_cell.angle_alpha   90.00
_cell.angle_beta   90.00
_cell.angle_gamma   90.00
#
_symmetry.space_group_name_H-M   'P 1'
#
loop_
_entity.id
_entity.type
_entity.pdbx_description
1 polymer ?
#
loop_
_entity_poly.entity_id
_entity_poly.type
_entity_poly.pdbx_seq_one_letter_code
_entity_poly.pdbx_strand_id
1 'polypeptide(L)'
;MSVSGTIDGVRTTDQGETRIGIRVVDNNGAEHGIEMDTHGEIYIHQCDAYADKAADRTPQENEYNEQARRYAKYYVFRERGYPTIEPRQLPEWLVVVASAVAQLSPRVFEVHFGDYHQQLRSVVEPDVDPIVDVPEDDVAGLRVYLLNVHLDIDFEERLDEETLAELTRTVDSTADPDAVIQEIADALSGRPLDPDQLSIAGVSDVGVLYQGQTKEIEQEGDDPHPGPADARLELSPTGTPGEQYLSTEEFQILVVHHLLCQARDCYLQMGLEPPEPLRVLGLGRYRQTVRNEHLEMYEPVHGTTEAIEGYSLPEIGSHLEPNSV
;
A
#
# COMPACT_ATOMS: atom_id res chain seq x y z
N MET A 1 -5.19 -23.04 0.32
CA MET A 1 -6.35 -22.56 1.11
C MET A 1 -6.20 -21.05 1.19
N SER A 2 -7.29 -20.29 1.16
CA SER A 2 -7.25 -18.83 1.37
C SER A 2 -7.53 -18.52 2.84
N VAL A 3 -6.95 -17.45 3.35
CA VAL A 3 -7.24 -16.94 4.69
C VAL A 3 -8.74 -16.69 4.82
N SER A 4 -9.30 -17.02 5.99
CA SER A 4 -10.72 -16.77 6.29
C SER A 4 -10.93 -16.33 7.73
N GLY A 5 -11.99 -15.56 7.97
CA GLY A 5 -12.29 -14.96 9.26
C GLY A 5 -13.73 -15.16 9.69
N THR A 6 -13.97 -15.11 11.00
CA THR A 6 -15.32 -14.97 11.56
C THR A 6 -15.24 -14.19 12.86
N ILE A 7 -16.10 -13.18 13.02
CA ILE A 7 -16.27 -12.47 14.30
C ILE A 7 -17.02 -13.41 15.24
N ASP A 8 -16.36 -13.84 16.32
CA ASP A 8 -16.91 -14.81 17.28
C ASP A 8 -17.54 -14.17 18.52
N GLY A 9 -17.33 -12.86 18.72
CA GLY A 9 -18.00 -12.10 19.76
C GLY A 9 -17.65 -10.62 19.77
N VAL A 10 -18.55 -9.83 20.34
CA VAL A 10 -18.29 -8.43 20.73
C VAL A 10 -18.65 -8.32 22.20
N ARG A 11 -17.73 -7.82 23.02
CA ARG A 11 -17.93 -7.65 24.46
C ARG A 11 -17.49 -6.26 24.91
N THR A 12 -18.08 -5.78 25.99
CA THR A 12 -17.64 -4.56 26.66
C THR A 12 -16.87 -4.94 27.93
N THR A 13 -15.69 -4.36 28.14
CA THR A 13 -14.89 -4.58 29.35
C THR A 13 -15.53 -3.86 30.55
N ASP A 14 -15.09 -4.18 31.77
CA ASP A 14 -15.53 -3.48 32.98
C ASP A 14 -15.17 -1.98 32.97
N GLN A 15 -14.25 -1.56 32.08
CA GLN A 15 -13.85 -0.18 31.86
C GLN A 15 -14.66 0.52 30.76
N GLY A 16 -15.63 -0.17 30.15
CA GLY A 16 -16.48 0.37 29.08
C GLY A 16 -15.87 0.27 27.68
N GLU A 17 -14.73 -0.39 27.52
CA GLU A 17 -14.07 -0.56 26.22
C GLU A 17 -14.72 -1.68 25.42
N THR A 18 -14.89 -1.50 24.12
CA THR A 18 -15.39 -2.57 23.25
C THR A 18 -14.22 -3.43 22.78
N ARG A 19 -14.37 -4.76 22.92
CA ARG A 19 -13.45 -5.79 22.43
C ARG A 19 -14.16 -6.67 21.43
N ILE A 20 -13.46 -7.01 20.36
CA ILE A 20 -13.96 -7.79 19.23
C ILE A 20 -13.08 -9.04 19.17
N GLY A 21 -13.72 -10.21 19.23
CA GLY A 21 -13.07 -11.50 19.03
C GLY A 21 -13.22 -11.95 17.58
N ILE A 22 -12.13 -12.43 17.00
CA ILE A 22 -12.04 -12.91 15.63
C ILE A 22 -11.33 -14.26 15.66
N ARG A 23 -11.90 -15.24 14.97
CA ARG A 23 -11.16 -16.44 14.57
C ARG A 23 -10.68 -16.28 13.13
N VAL A 24 -9.39 -16.51 12.91
CA VAL A 24 -8.78 -16.51 11.58
C VAL A 24 -8.21 -17.89 11.31
N VAL A 25 -8.43 -18.43 10.11
CA VAL A 25 -7.72 -19.61 9.60
C VAL A 25 -6.73 -19.13 8.55
N ASP A 26 -5.44 -19.39 8.76
CA ASP A 26 -4.39 -18.95 7.84
C ASP A 26 -4.27 -19.87 6.59
N ASN A 27 -3.37 -19.53 5.66
CA ASN A 27 -3.17 -20.30 4.43
C ASN A 27 -2.54 -21.69 4.66
N ASN A 28 -1.98 -21.94 5.84
CA ASN A 28 -1.45 -23.22 6.29
C ASN A 28 -2.50 -24.04 7.08
N GLY A 29 -3.71 -23.50 7.25
CA GLY A 29 -4.81 -24.13 7.96
C GLY A 29 -4.71 -24.03 9.49
N ALA A 30 -3.81 -23.21 10.03
CA ALA A 30 -3.73 -22.96 11.45
C ALA A 30 -4.84 -22.00 11.91
N GLU A 31 -5.42 -22.28 13.07
CA GLU A 31 -6.43 -21.42 13.68
C GLU A 31 -5.77 -20.39 14.61
N HIS A 32 -6.23 -19.15 14.49
CA HIS A 32 -5.80 -18.02 15.29
C HIS A 32 -7.02 -17.42 16.01
N GLY A 33 -6.92 -17.28 17.33
CA GLY A 33 -7.85 -16.49 18.13
C GLY A 33 -7.26 -15.11 18.38
N ILE A 34 -7.92 -14.06 17.88
CA ILE A 34 -7.47 -12.67 17.98
C ILE A 34 -8.53 -11.84 18.70
N GLU A 35 -8.13 -11.06 19.70
CA GLU A 35 -8.97 -10.05 20.33
C GLU A 35 -8.38 -8.66 20.11
N MET A 36 -9.19 -7.73 19.61
CA MET A 36 -8.81 -6.33 19.40
C MET A 36 -9.89 -5.34 19.86
N ASP A 37 -9.58 -4.05 19.89
CA ASP A 37 -10.58 -2.99 20.03
C ASP A 37 -11.05 -2.40 18.70
N THR A 38 -11.91 -1.38 18.77
CA THR A 38 -12.46 -0.66 17.61
C THR A 38 -11.43 0.18 16.86
N HIS A 39 -10.21 0.36 17.38
CA HIS A 39 -9.10 1.04 16.71
C HIS A 39 -8.03 0.03 16.24
N GLY A 40 -8.31 -1.28 16.38
CA GLY A 40 -7.46 -2.35 15.88
C GLY A 40 -6.25 -2.64 16.76
N GLU A 41 -6.20 -2.15 18.00
CA GLU A 41 -5.17 -2.58 18.95
C GLU A 41 -5.43 -4.04 19.35
N ILE A 42 -4.46 -4.92 19.13
CA ILE A 42 -4.58 -6.36 19.41
C ILE A 42 -4.07 -6.65 20.82
N TYR A 43 -4.95 -7.19 21.67
CA TYR A 43 -4.65 -7.52 23.07
C TYR A 43 -4.30 -9.00 23.24
N ILE A 44 -4.89 -9.86 22.42
CA ILE A 44 -4.71 -11.30 22.47
C ILE A 44 -4.49 -11.82 21.06
N HIS A 45 -3.49 -12.66 20.90
CA HIS A 45 -3.30 -13.48 19.71
C HIS A 45 -2.84 -14.87 20.19
N GLN A 46 -3.67 -15.88 19.99
CA GLN A 46 -3.39 -17.28 20.34
C GLN A 46 -3.41 -18.14 19.08
N CYS A 47 -2.43 -19.04 18.96
CA CYS A 47 -2.36 -20.03 17.90
C CYS A 47 -1.60 -21.25 18.42
N ASP A 48 -2.23 -22.43 18.42
CA ASP A 48 -1.62 -23.66 18.95
C ASP A 48 -0.65 -24.32 17.94
N ALA A 49 -0.68 -23.91 16.67
CA ALA A 49 0.12 -24.50 15.61
C ALA A 49 1.57 -24.02 15.58
N TYR A 50 1.84 -22.82 16.14
CA TYR A 50 3.14 -22.16 16.10
C TYR A 50 3.65 -21.87 17.50
N ALA A 51 4.98 -21.72 17.67
CA ALA A 51 5.55 -21.39 18.97
C ALA A 51 5.02 -20.04 19.50
N ASP A 52 4.88 -19.86 20.82
CA ASP A 52 4.38 -18.59 21.38
C ASP A 52 5.36 -17.42 21.15
N LYS A 53 6.67 -17.70 21.19
CA LYS A 53 7.72 -16.70 21.03
C LYS A 53 8.13 -16.59 19.58
N ALA A 54 8.12 -15.38 19.03
CA ALA A 54 8.53 -15.10 17.66
C ALA A 54 9.96 -15.57 17.33
N ALA A 55 10.88 -15.52 18.30
CA ALA A 55 12.26 -15.99 18.14
C ALA A 55 12.39 -17.52 17.98
N ASP A 56 11.37 -18.28 18.38
CA ASP A 56 11.32 -19.74 18.28
C ASP A 56 10.57 -20.21 17.02
N ARG A 57 10.08 -19.27 16.20
CA ARG A 57 9.37 -19.53 14.93
C ARG A 57 10.32 -19.41 13.74
N THR A 58 10.02 -20.17 12.69
CA THR A 58 10.60 -19.95 11.37
C THR A 58 10.14 -18.60 10.78
N PRO A 59 10.84 -18.05 9.77
CA PRO A 59 10.39 -16.84 9.08
C PRO A 59 8.97 -16.96 8.50
N GLN A 60 8.60 -18.11 7.92
CA GLN A 60 7.27 -18.34 7.37
C GLN A 60 6.18 -18.40 8.46
N GLU A 61 6.43 -19.07 9.58
CA GLU A 61 5.50 -19.10 10.72
C GLU A 61 5.30 -17.70 11.33
N ASN A 62 6.36 -16.88 11.37
CA ASN A 62 6.24 -15.48 11.75
C ASN A 62 5.35 -14.72 10.76
N GLU A 63 5.54 -14.92 9.46
CA GLU A 63 4.72 -14.26 8.44
C GLU A 63 3.25 -14.69 8.50
N TYR A 64 2.93 -15.98 8.69
CA TYR A 64 1.54 -16.42 8.87
C TYR A 64 0.85 -15.78 10.07
N ASN A 65 1.57 -15.64 11.20
CA ASN A 65 1.06 -14.92 12.37
C ASN A 65 0.78 -13.44 12.07
N GLU A 66 1.65 -12.79 11.29
CA GLU A 66 1.46 -11.39 10.91
C GLU A 66 0.33 -11.22 9.88
N GLN A 67 0.19 -12.14 8.92
CA GLN A 67 -0.95 -12.19 8.00
C GLN A 67 -2.26 -12.31 8.76
N ALA A 68 -2.36 -13.22 9.74
CA ALA A 68 -3.56 -13.38 10.55
C ALA A 68 -3.93 -12.09 11.31
N ARG A 69 -2.94 -11.37 11.85
CA ARG A 69 -3.16 -10.07 12.52
C ARG A 69 -3.68 -9.00 11.56
N ARG A 70 -3.06 -8.85 10.39
CA ARG A 70 -3.46 -7.85 9.38
C ARG A 70 -4.83 -8.16 8.80
N TYR A 71 -5.06 -9.42 8.46
CA TYR A 71 -6.35 -9.88 7.97
C TYR A 71 -7.46 -9.66 9.01
N ALA A 72 -7.22 -9.93 10.30
CA ALA A 72 -8.24 -9.69 11.33
C ALA A 72 -8.65 -8.22 11.41
N LYS A 73 -7.70 -7.28 11.31
CA LYS A 73 -7.98 -5.83 11.27
C LYS A 73 -8.83 -5.50 10.04
N TYR A 74 -8.36 -5.86 8.86
CA TYR A 74 -9.08 -5.65 7.62
C TYR A 74 -10.50 -6.25 7.61
N TYR A 75 -10.65 -7.45 8.17
CA TYR A 75 -11.93 -8.12 8.26
C TYR A 75 -12.91 -7.40 9.19
N VAL A 76 -12.45 -6.95 10.37
CA VAL A 76 -13.29 -6.13 11.27
C VAL A 76 -13.64 -4.80 10.62
N PHE A 77 -12.69 -4.15 9.96
CA PHE A 77 -12.94 -2.93 9.21
C PHE A 77 -14.06 -3.13 8.18
N ARG A 78 -13.97 -4.17 7.35
CA ARG A 78 -14.98 -4.46 6.31
C ARG A 78 -16.35 -4.84 6.85
N GLU A 79 -16.41 -5.60 7.94
CA GLU A 79 -17.67 -6.13 8.47
C GLU A 79 -18.37 -5.16 9.45
N ARG A 80 -17.66 -4.14 9.95
CA ARG A 80 -18.16 -3.26 11.02
C ARG A 80 -17.92 -1.76 10.81
N GLY A 81 -17.10 -1.38 9.83
CA GLY A 81 -16.69 0.01 9.59
C GLY A 81 -15.80 0.61 10.70
N TYR A 82 -15.22 -0.20 11.59
CA TYR A 82 -14.34 0.30 12.65
C TYR A 82 -12.94 0.59 12.10
N PRO A 83 -12.30 1.74 12.41
CA PRO A 83 -10.99 2.17 11.89
C PRO A 83 -9.84 1.35 12.50
N THR A 84 -9.84 0.06 12.24
CA THR A 84 -8.88 -0.92 12.79
C THR A 84 -7.62 -1.06 11.93
N ILE A 85 -7.61 -0.42 10.77
CA ILE A 85 -6.56 -0.42 9.75
C ILE A 85 -6.24 1.02 9.35
N GLU A 86 -4.95 1.33 9.18
CA GLU A 86 -4.53 2.65 8.70
C GLU A 86 -4.93 2.83 7.23
N PRO A 87 -5.20 4.07 6.75
CA PRO A 87 -5.58 4.35 5.37
C PRO A 87 -4.60 3.72 4.36
N ARG A 88 -3.30 3.95 4.56
CA ARG A 88 -2.25 3.38 3.71
C ARG A 88 -2.22 1.85 3.74
N GLN A 89 -2.83 1.15 4.68
CA GLN A 89 -2.85 -0.32 4.74
C GLN A 89 -4.11 -0.91 4.09
N LEU A 90 -5.08 -0.07 3.70
CA LEU A 90 -6.31 -0.49 3.04
C LEU A 90 -6.10 -0.51 1.51
N PRO A 91 -6.20 -1.67 0.84
CA PRO A 91 -5.97 -1.75 -0.60
C PRO A 91 -6.96 -0.89 -1.40
N GLU A 92 -8.23 -0.88 -1.02
CA GLU A 92 -9.27 -0.10 -1.69
C GLU A 92 -8.98 1.42 -1.59
N TRP A 93 -8.43 1.88 -0.47
CA TRP A 93 -8.03 3.29 -0.30
C TRP A 93 -6.85 3.66 -1.18
N LEU A 94 -5.85 2.78 -1.29
CA LEU A 94 -4.71 3.02 -2.17
C LEU A 94 -5.14 3.16 -3.63
N VAL A 95 -6.19 2.45 -4.07
CA VAL A 95 -6.78 2.64 -5.40
C VAL A 95 -7.47 4.01 -5.51
N VAL A 96 -8.15 4.48 -4.47
CA VAL A 96 -8.70 5.86 -4.43
C VAL A 96 -7.59 6.91 -4.55
N VAL A 97 -6.48 6.75 -3.81
CA VAL A 97 -5.32 7.64 -3.92
C VAL A 97 -4.72 7.57 -5.33
N ALA A 98 -4.59 6.38 -5.91
CA ALA A 98 -4.11 6.21 -7.27
C ALA A 98 -5.00 6.93 -8.31
N SER A 99 -6.33 6.83 -8.17
CA SER A 99 -7.29 7.56 -9.02
C SER A 99 -7.17 9.07 -8.85
N ALA A 100 -7.02 9.58 -7.63
CA ALA A 100 -6.82 11.00 -7.39
C ALA A 100 -5.51 11.52 -8.03
N VAL A 101 -4.41 10.77 -7.91
CA VAL A 101 -3.13 11.12 -8.54
C VAL A 101 -3.23 11.07 -10.07
N ALA A 102 -3.93 10.09 -10.64
CA ALA A 102 -4.09 9.95 -12.09
C ALA A 102 -4.82 11.15 -12.73
N GLN A 103 -5.73 11.79 -12.00
CA GLN A 103 -6.52 12.93 -12.50
C GLN A 103 -5.84 14.29 -12.36
N LEU A 104 -4.68 14.34 -11.70
CA LEU A 104 -3.91 15.58 -11.62
C LEU A 104 -3.42 15.99 -13.02
N SER A 105 -3.61 17.27 -13.37
CA SER A 105 -2.89 17.83 -14.52
C SER A 105 -1.37 17.77 -14.27
N PRO A 106 -0.52 17.66 -15.33
CA PRO A 106 0.93 17.57 -15.16
C PRO A 106 1.52 18.70 -14.30
N ARG A 107 0.94 19.91 -14.38
CA ARG A 107 1.35 21.05 -13.57
C ARG A 107 1.03 20.87 -12.09
N VAL A 108 -0.13 20.34 -11.75
CA VAL A 108 -0.53 20.10 -10.35
C VAL A 108 0.27 18.93 -9.78
N PHE A 109 0.45 17.88 -10.58
CA PHE A 109 1.32 16.76 -10.22
C PHE A 109 2.74 17.23 -9.90
N GLU A 110 3.35 18.05 -10.75
CA GLU A 110 4.69 18.62 -10.51
C GLU A 110 4.77 19.43 -9.20
N VAL A 111 3.71 20.16 -8.82
CA VAL A 111 3.68 20.94 -7.57
C VAL A 111 3.79 20.05 -6.34
N HIS A 112 3.22 18.85 -6.36
CA HIS A 112 3.23 17.93 -5.22
C HIS A 112 4.38 16.92 -5.29
N PHE A 113 4.72 16.44 -6.47
CA PHE A 113 5.65 15.31 -6.64
C PHE A 113 6.99 15.70 -7.28
N GLY A 114 7.18 16.98 -7.64
CA GLY A 114 8.38 17.47 -8.33
C GLY A 114 9.68 17.24 -7.55
N ASP A 115 9.69 17.49 -6.24
CA ASP A 115 10.87 17.23 -5.39
C ASP A 115 11.18 15.73 -5.32
N TYR A 116 10.15 14.89 -5.21
CA TYR A 116 10.30 13.44 -5.21
C TYR A 116 10.82 12.91 -6.56
N HIS A 117 10.30 13.46 -7.66
CA HIS A 117 10.77 13.20 -9.02
C HIS A 117 12.23 13.61 -9.18
N GLN A 118 12.58 14.83 -8.76
CA GLN A 118 13.94 15.36 -8.77
C GLN A 118 14.90 14.47 -7.97
N GLN A 119 14.49 13.99 -6.80
CA GLN A 119 15.32 13.10 -5.99
C GLN A 119 15.66 11.80 -6.73
N LEU A 120 14.68 11.14 -7.35
CA LEU A 120 14.92 9.93 -8.13
C LEU A 120 15.80 10.22 -9.35
N ARG A 121 15.57 11.36 -10.02
CA ARG A 121 16.38 11.85 -11.14
C ARG A 121 17.84 12.08 -10.75
N SER A 122 18.11 12.66 -9.57
CA SER A 122 19.48 12.97 -9.11
C SER A 122 20.41 11.74 -9.02
N VAL A 123 19.83 10.53 -8.88
CA VAL A 123 20.61 9.28 -8.84
C VAL A 123 21.03 8.83 -10.24
N VAL A 124 20.22 9.16 -11.25
CA VAL A 124 20.39 8.72 -12.64
C VAL A 124 21.08 9.80 -13.48
N GLU A 125 20.78 11.07 -13.23
CA GLU A 125 21.27 12.23 -13.95
C GLU A 125 22.28 13.03 -13.08
N PRO A 126 23.57 13.08 -13.45
CA PRO A 126 24.62 13.65 -12.60
C PRO A 126 24.56 15.17 -12.42
N ASP A 127 23.80 15.88 -13.26
CA ASP A 127 23.66 17.33 -13.23
C ASP A 127 22.41 17.80 -12.44
N VAL A 128 21.68 16.86 -11.83
CA VAL A 128 20.50 17.15 -11.01
C VAL A 128 20.87 17.06 -9.53
N ASP A 129 20.68 18.17 -8.80
CA ASP A 129 20.93 18.21 -7.36
C ASP A 129 19.91 17.34 -6.60
N PRO A 130 20.35 16.52 -5.62
CA PRO A 130 19.44 15.76 -4.76
C PRO A 130 18.65 16.69 -3.82
N ILE A 131 17.47 16.25 -3.42
CA ILE A 131 16.65 16.90 -2.39
C ILE A 131 17.09 16.50 -0.99
N VAL A 132 17.40 15.22 -0.79
CA VAL A 132 17.87 14.65 0.47
C VAL A 132 19.29 14.12 0.33
N ASP A 133 20.15 14.54 1.26
CA ASP A 133 21.50 13.99 1.39
C ASP A 133 21.43 12.57 1.91
N VAL A 134 22.01 11.62 1.17
CA VAL A 134 22.15 10.24 1.65
C VAL A 134 23.45 10.12 2.45
N PRO A 135 23.39 9.65 3.71
CA PRO A 135 24.59 9.45 4.52
C PRO A 135 25.63 8.51 3.89
N GLU A 136 26.92 8.77 4.14
CA GLU A 136 28.05 8.01 3.56
C GLU A 136 28.13 6.53 4.00
N ASP A 137 27.34 6.11 5.00
CA ASP A 137 27.36 4.77 5.57
C ASP A 137 26.40 3.76 4.91
N ASP A 138 25.84 4.12 3.74
CA ASP A 138 25.13 3.20 2.85
C ASP A 138 26.08 2.12 2.30
N VAL A 139 25.92 0.90 2.82
CA VAL A 139 26.78 -0.24 2.50
C VAL A 139 26.23 -1.15 1.41
N ALA A 140 24.94 -1.04 1.09
CA ALA A 140 24.26 -1.93 0.14
C ALA A 140 23.97 -1.27 -1.21
N GLY A 141 23.95 0.08 -1.26
CA GLY A 141 23.63 0.85 -2.46
C GLY A 141 22.15 0.82 -2.85
N LEU A 142 21.32 0.00 -2.19
CA LEU A 142 19.87 -0.01 -2.36
C LEU A 142 19.25 1.08 -1.49
N ARG A 143 18.59 2.03 -2.15
CA ARG A 143 17.93 3.18 -1.52
C ARG A 143 16.49 3.21 -1.95
N VAL A 144 15.60 3.46 -0.99
CA VAL A 144 14.19 3.68 -1.24
C VAL A 144 13.88 5.09 -0.77
N TYR A 145 13.40 5.93 -1.67
CA TYR A 145 12.94 7.26 -1.31
C TYR A 145 11.48 7.18 -0.88
N LEU A 146 11.12 8.03 0.07
CA LEU A 146 9.87 7.95 0.80
C LEU A 146 9.13 9.27 0.64
N LEU A 147 7.82 9.21 0.34
CA LEU A 147 6.96 10.39 0.28
C LEU A 147 5.59 10.06 0.84
N ASN A 148 5.16 10.72 1.91
CA ASN A 148 3.80 10.62 2.41
C ASN A 148 2.87 11.47 1.55
N VAL A 149 1.70 10.94 1.23
CA VAL A 149 0.66 11.63 0.45
C VAL A 149 -0.58 11.78 1.31
N HIS A 150 -1.11 13.00 1.38
CA HIS A 150 -2.31 13.35 2.15
C HIS A 150 -3.37 13.91 1.20
N LEU A 151 -4.57 13.35 1.25
CA LEU A 151 -5.74 13.84 0.53
C LEU A 151 -6.44 14.92 1.37
N ASP A 152 -7.14 15.86 0.70
CA ASP A 152 -7.99 16.86 1.34
C ASP A 152 -9.36 16.27 1.71
N ILE A 153 -9.34 15.07 2.29
CA ILE A 153 -10.50 14.36 2.80
C ILE A 153 -10.13 13.59 4.06
N ASP A 154 -11.10 13.47 4.97
CA ASP A 154 -10.95 12.62 6.13
C ASP A 154 -11.34 11.17 5.78
N PHE A 155 -10.40 10.25 5.98
CA PHE A 155 -10.58 8.82 5.71
C PHE A 155 -11.76 8.22 6.49
N GLU A 156 -11.88 8.51 7.79
CA GLU A 156 -12.90 7.92 8.65
C GLU A 156 -14.29 8.50 8.36
N GLU A 157 -14.37 9.79 8.00
CA GLU A 157 -15.65 10.43 7.68
C GLU A 157 -16.19 10.04 6.29
N ARG A 158 -15.30 9.69 5.33
CA ARG A 158 -15.69 9.48 3.92
C ARG A 158 -15.74 8.03 3.49
N LEU A 159 -15.24 7.09 4.30
CA LEU A 159 -15.29 5.66 4.00
C LEU A 159 -16.36 4.92 4.82
N ASP A 160 -17.62 5.30 4.64
CA ASP A 160 -18.73 4.55 5.24
C ASP A 160 -18.88 3.13 4.64
N GLU A 161 -19.65 2.27 5.32
CA GLU A 161 -19.89 0.88 4.89
C GLU A 161 -20.40 0.78 3.44
N GLU A 162 -21.23 1.73 3.00
CA GLU A 162 -21.79 1.74 1.64
C GLU A 162 -20.71 2.06 0.61
N THR A 163 -19.89 3.06 0.89
CA THR A 163 -18.80 3.52 0.03
C THR A 163 -17.71 2.46 -0.07
N LEU A 164 -17.32 1.86 1.05
CA LEU A 164 -16.38 0.73 1.07
C LEU A 164 -16.92 -0.47 0.30
N ALA A 165 -18.20 -0.82 0.47
CA ALA A 165 -18.82 -1.91 -0.26
C ALA A 165 -18.87 -1.64 -1.77
N GLU A 166 -19.07 -0.39 -2.19
CA GLU A 166 -18.97 0.01 -3.60
C GLU A 166 -17.56 -0.16 -4.13
N LEU A 167 -16.57 0.44 -3.47
CA LEU A 167 -15.16 0.36 -3.85
C LEU A 167 -14.70 -1.09 -4.00
N THR A 168 -15.00 -1.90 -2.99
CA THR A 168 -14.64 -3.33 -3.01
C THR A 168 -15.29 -4.03 -4.20
N ARG A 169 -16.59 -3.78 -4.44
CA ARG A 169 -17.30 -4.42 -5.56
C ARG A 169 -16.73 -3.99 -6.90
N THR A 170 -16.40 -2.72 -7.07
CA THR A 170 -15.77 -2.22 -8.30
C THR A 170 -14.44 -2.95 -8.51
N VAL A 171 -13.52 -2.90 -7.54
CA VAL A 171 -12.23 -3.61 -7.64
C VAL A 171 -12.40 -5.11 -7.89
N ASP A 172 -13.36 -5.78 -7.23
CA ASP A 172 -13.57 -7.22 -7.39
C ASP A 172 -14.20 -7.60 -8.75
N SER A 173 -14.87 -6.65 -9.42
CA SER A 173 -15.62 -6.92 -10.66
C SER A 173 -15.02 -6.31 -11.92
N THR A 174 -14.04 -5.40 -11.79
CA THR A 174 -13.27 -4.88 -12.92
C THR A 174 -12.52 -6.03 -13.60
N ALA A 175 -12.88 -6.30 -14.85
CA ALA A 175 -12.29 -7.40 -15.64
C ALA A 175 -10.98 -7.00 -16.33
N ASP A 176 -10.81 -5.70 -16.60
CA ASP A 176 -9.64 -5.16 -17.26
C ASP A 176 -8.77 -4.40 -16.23
N PRO A 177 -7.57 -4.90 -15.88
CA PRO A 177 -6.65 -4.19 -15.00
C PRO A 177 -6.39 -2.75 -15.44
N ASP A 178 -6.40 -2.49 -16.75
CA ASP A 178 -6.15 -1.17 -17.31
C ASP A 178 -7.32 -0.20 -17.08
N ALA A 179 -8.52 -0.72 -16.80
CA ALA A 179 -9.72 0.09 -16.57
C ALA A 179 -9.96 0.42 -15.09
N VAL A 180 -9.26 -0.22 -14.14
CA VAL A 180 -9.60 -0.14 -12.70
C VAL A 180 -9.65 1.30 -12.16
N ILE A 181 -8.71 2.14 -12.60
CA ILE A 181 -8.64 3.54 -12.20
C ILE A 181 -9.86 4.33 -12.68
N GLN A 182 -10.25 4.12 -13.94
CA GLN A 182 -11.39 4.78 -14.55
C GLN A 182 -12.72 4.25 -13.99
N GLU A 183 -12.86 2.94 -13.81
CA GLU A 183 -14.08 2.35 -13.24
C GLU A 183 -14.29 2.80 -11.79
N ILE A 184 -13.21 2.97 -11.01
CA ILE A 184 -13.30 3.56 -9.67
C ILE A 184 -13.71 5.03 -9.74
N ALA A 185 -13.12 5.81 -10.66
CA ALA A 185 -13.54 7.21 -10.86
C ALA A 185 -15.02 7.31 -11.23
N ASP A 186 -15.50 6.48 -12.15
CA ASP A 186 -16.90 6.44 -12.57
C ASP A 186 -17.82 6.00 -11.42
N ALA A 187 -17.44 4.98 -10.64
CA ALA A 187 -18.22 4.48 -9.50
C ALA A 187 -18.34 5.50 -8.36
N LEU A 188 -17.36 6.39 -8.24
CA LEU A 188 -17.33 7.44 -7.23
C LEU A 188 -17.84 8.79 -7.75
N SER A 189 -18.06 8.93 -9.05
CA SER A 189 -18.50 10.18 -9.68
C SER A 189 -19.81 10.69 -9.05
N GLY A 190 -19.83 11.96 -8.65
CA GLY A 190 -20.96 12.58 -7.96
C GLY A 190 -21.17 12.12 -6.50
N ARG A 191 -20.26 11.32 -5.94
CA ARG A 191 -20.26 10.90 -4.52
C ARG A 191 -19.22 11.72 -3.72
N PRO A 192 -19.20 11.63 -2.38
CA PRO A 192 -18.22 12.37 -1.57
C PRO A 192 -16.74 12.03 -1.85
N LEU A 193 -16.46 10.88 -2.45
CA LEU A 193 -15.11 10.47 -2.88
C LEU A 193 -14.89 10.63 -4.39
N ASP A 194 -15.70 11.46 -5.06
CA ASP A 194 -15.54 11.76 -6.49
C ASP A 194 -14.11 12.24 -6.78
N PRO A 195 -13.31 11.47 -7.54
CA PRO A 195 -11.91 11.79 -7.75
C PRO A 195 -11.65 13.12 -8.47
N ASP A 196 -12.61 13.63 -9.25
CA ASP A 196 -12.54 14.98 -9.83
C ASP A 196 -12.60 16.09 -8.76
N GLN A 197 -13.13 15.75 -7.58
CA GLN A 197 -13.23 16.63 -6.41
C GLN A 197 -12.17 16.30 -5.36
N LEU A 198 -11.50 15.14 -5.45
CA LEU A 198 -10.37 14.82 -4.60
C LEU A 198 -9.19 15.70 -4.96
N SER A 199 -8.56 16.26 -3.94
CA SER A 199 -7.33 17.01 -4.10
C SER A 199 -6.28 16.51 -3.12
N ILE A 200 -5.02 16.68 -3.49
CA ILE A 200 -3.89 16.40 -2.60
C ILE A 200 -3.78 17.60 -1.64
N ALA A 201 -4.05 17.39 -0.35
CA ALA A 201 -3.84 18.41 0.67
C ALA A 201 -2.35 18.80 0.74
N GLY A 202 -1.48 17.81 0.59
CA GLY A 202 -0.06 18.00 0.43
C GLY A 202 0.70 16.68 0.52
N VAL A 203 2.02 16.79 0.52
CA VAL A 203 2.95 15.69 0.71
C VAL A 203 3.94 16.05 1.82
N SER A 204 4.64 15.06 2.37
CA SER A 204 5.82 15.31 3.20
C SER A 204 7.00 15.79 2.35
N ASP A 205 8.06 16.27 2.99
CA ASP A 205 9.38 16.30 2.37
C ASP A 205 9.86 14.88 2.04
N VAL A 206 10.86 14.77 1.16
CA VAL A 206 11.41 13.48 0.72
C VAL A 206 12.23 12.84 1.84
N GLY A 207 11.82 11.65 2.26
CA GLY A 207 12.59 10.79 3.15
C GLY A 207 13.44 9.77 2.40
N VAL A 208 14.27 9.03 3.13
CA VAL A 208 15.09 7.95 2.60
C VAL A 208 15.16 6.76 3.56
N LEU A 209 15.02 5.57 3.01
CA LEU A 209 15.28 4.29 3.64
C LEU A 209 16.47 3.63 2.96
N TYR A 210 17.45 3.22 3.76
CA TYR A 210 18.68 2.60 3.28
C TYR A 210 19.24 1.60 4.30
N GLN A 211 20.13 0.73 3.82
CA GLN A 211 20.82 -0.23 4.68
C GLN A 211 22.10 0.38 5.25
N GLY A 212 22.08 0.68 6.55
CA GLY A 212 23.30 1.05 7.29
C GLY A 212 24.13 -0.18 7.68
N GLN A 213 25.23 0.05 8.40
CA GLN A 213 26.19 -1.02 8.75
C GLN A 213 25.60 -2.20 9.55
N THR A 214 24.58 -1.94 10.37
CA THR A 214 24.03 -2.95 11.31
C THR A 214 22.53 -3.15 11.20
N LYS A 215 21.81 -2.21 10.58
CA LYS A 215 20.35 -2.23 10.46
C LYS A 215 19.89 -1.32 9.32
N GLU A 216 18.64 -1.51 8.91
CA GLU A 216 17.92 -0.53 8.12
C GLU A 216 17.80 0.79 8.89
N ILE A 217 18.04 1.89 8.18
CA ILE A 217 17.88 3.24 8.69
C ILE A 217 16.82 3.91 7.84
N GLU A 218 15.82 4.45 8.53
CA GLU A 218 14.71 5.20 7.94
C GLU A 218 14.82 6.63 8.45
N GLN A 219 14.98 7.56 7.52
CA GLN A 219 14.94 8.98 7.75
C GLN A 219 13.69 9.54 7.09
N GLU A 220 12.70 9.88 7.90
CA GLU A 220 11.49 10.53 7.43
C GLU A 220 11.80 11.97 7.01
N GLY A 221 11.11 12.45 5.97
CA GLY A 221 11.05 13.88 5.68
C GLY A 221 10.11 14.59 6.65
N ASP A 222 10.23 15.91 6.77
CA ASP A 222 9.30 16.69 7.56
C ASP A 222 7.89 16.58 6.94
N ASP A 223 6.91 16.22 7.77
CA ASP A 223 5.51 16.10 7.35
C ASP A 223 4.65 17.13 8.11
N PRO A 224 4.15 18.18 7.43
CA PRO A 224 3.37 19.21 8.09
C PRO A 224 1.92 18.79 8.37
N HIS A 225 1.47 17.64 7.86
CA HIS A 225 0.09 17.19 7.97
C HIS A 225 -0.12 16.33 9.22
N PRO A 226 -1.18 16.59 10.01
CA PRO A 226 -1.49 15.79 11.17
C PRO A 226 -2.15 14.46 10.76
N GLY A 227 -1.81 13.39 11.47
CA GLY A 227 -2.44 12.08 11.30
C GLY A 227 -1.67 11.14 10.36
N PRO A 228 -2.20 9.92 10.13
CA PRO A 228 -1.58 8.97 9.22
C PRO A 228 -1.78 9.42 7.77
N ALA A 229 -0.74 9.28 6.95
CA ALA A 229 -0.83 9.53 5.52
C ALA A 229 -1.77 8.54 4.82
N ASP A 230 -2.44 9.02 3.76
CA ASP A 230 -3.34 8.23 2.93
C ASP A 230 -2.58 7.20 2.09
N ALA A 231 -1.39 7.58 1.62
CA ALA A 231 -0.45 6.67 1.01
C ALA A 231 0.99 7.07 1.36
N ARG A 232 1.91 6.15 1.11
CA ARG A 232 3.34 6.41 1.21
C ARG A 232 4.03 5.80 0.01
N LEU A 233 4.58 6.64 -0.85
CA LEU A 233 5.39 6.17 -1.97
C LEU A 233 6.74 5.65 -1.45
N GLU A 234 7.18 4.54 -2.02
CA GLU A 234 8.41 3.84 -1.67
C GLU A 234 9.15 3.42 -2.95
N LEU A 235 9.80 4.38 -3.62
CA LEU A 235 10.46 4.12 -4.91
C LEU A 235 11.98 4.11 -4.80
N SER A 236 12.59 3.13 -5.45
CA SER A 236 14.00 3.19 -5.83
C SER A 236 14.12 3.75 -7.25
N PRO A 237 15.24 4.42 -7.58
CA PRO A 237 15.53 4.82 -8.96
C PRO A 237 15.50 3.61 -9.89
N THR A 238 14.72 3.68 -10.97
CA THR A 238 14.53 2.57 -11.92
C THR A 238 15.43 2.66 -13.16
N GLY A 239 16.16 3.77 -13.33
CA GLY A 239 17.03 4.04 -14.48
C GLY A 239 18.51 3.72 -14.23
N THR A 240 19.27 3.60 -15.32
CA THR A 240 20.73 3.38 -15.25
C THR A 240 21.45 4.73 -15.15
N PRO A 241 22.45 4.90 -14.25
CA PRO A 241 23.22 6.13 -14.18
C PRO A 241 23.76 6.58 -15.55
N GLY A 242 23.48 7.84 -15.90
CA GLY A 242 23.82 8.46 -17.19
C GLY A 242 22.71 8.43 -18.25
N GLU A 243 21.55 7.83 -17.95
CA GLU A 243 20.37 7.87 -18.82
C GLU A 243 19.44 9.03 -18.44
N GLN A 244 18.65 9.51 -19.40
CA GLN A 244 17.57 10.45 -19.10
C GLN A 244 16.50 9.69 -18.29
N TYR A 245 16.05 10.28 -17.20
CA TYR A 245 14.96 9.73 -16.42
C TYR A 245 13.59 10.03 -17.05
N LEU A 246 12.54 9.48 -16.44
CA LEU A 246 11.15 9.69 -16.85
C LEU A 246 10.78 11.18 -16.91
N SER A 247 9.99 11.58 -17.91
CA SER A 247 9.29 12.88 -17.92
C SER A 247 8.28 12.97 -16.77
N THR A 248 7.75 14.17 -16.50
CA THR A 248 6.73 14.37 -15.44
C THR A 248 5.51 13.48 -15.67
N GLU A 249 5.02 13.38 -16.90
CA GLU A 249 3.88 12.53 -17.26
C GLU A 249 4.18 11.04 -17.10
N GLU A 250 5.35 10.57 -17.55
CA GLU A 250 5.78 9.18 -17.35
C GLU A 250 5.98 8.86 -15.86
N PHE A 251 6.45 9.82 -15.07
CA PHE A 251 6.60 9.65 -13.63
C PHE A 251 5.24 9.59 -12.92
N GLN A 252 4.25 10.37 -13.36
CA GLN A 252 2.88 10.25 -12.87
C GLN A 252 2.32 8.85 -13.10
N ILE A 253 2.53 8.28 -14.29
CA ILE A 253 2.15 6.89 -14.59
C ILE A 253 2.86 5.92 -13.64
N LEU A 254 4.17 6.10 -13.41
CA LEU A 254 4.92 5.26 -12.47
C LEU A 254 4.36 5.34 -11.05
N VAL A 255 3.98 6.53 -10.57
CA VAL A 255 3.39 6.72 -9.24
C VAL A 255 2.05 6.00 -9.13
N VAL A 256 1.17 6.13 -10.11
CA VAL A 256 -0.13 5.41 -10.15
C VAL A 256 0.11 3.91 -10.14
N HIS A 257 0.99 3.41 -11.01
CA HIS A 257 1.34 1.99 -11.07
C HIS A 257 1.90 1.47 -9.74
N HIS A 258 2.77 2.25 -9.09
CA HIS A 258 3.34 1.90 -7.80
C HIS A 258 2.27 1.79 -6.71
N LEU A 259 1.30 2.71 -6.67
CA LEU A 259 0.17 2.65 -5.74
C LEU A 259 -0.69 1.39 -5.96
N LEU A 260 -0.92 0.98 -7.20
CA LEU A 260 -1.58 -0.29 -7.52
C LEU A 260 -0.76 -1.51 -7.04
N CYS A 261 0.55 -1.50 -7.23
CA CYS A 261 1.45 -2.51 -6.65
C CYS A 261 1.42 -2.53 -5.12
N GLN A 262 1.26 -1.37 -4.47
CA GLN A 262 1.09 -1.31 -3.02
C GLN A 262 -0.27 -1.84 -2.55
N ALA A 263 -1.34 -1.62 -3.32
CA ALA A 263 -2.65 -2.20 -3.05
C ALA A 263 -2.61 -3.74 -3.17
N ARG A 264 -1.97 -4.28 -4.21
CA ARG A 264 -1.64 -5.71 -4.32
C ARG A 264 -0.93 -6.22 -3.08
N ASP A 265 0.12 -5.52 -2.65
CA ASP A 265 0.92 -5.93 -1.50
C ASP A 265 0.13 -5.95 -0.20
N CYS A 266 -0.87 -5.08 -0.03
CA CYS A 266 -1.78 -5.12 1.12
C CYS A 266 -2.54 -6.46 1.17
N TYR A 267 -3.08 -6.95 0.05
CA TYR A 267 -3.73 -8.27 -0.01
C TYR A 267 -2.76 -9.40 0.35
N LEU A 268 -1.57 -9.40 -0.25
CA LEU A 268 -0.54 -10.42 0.01
C LEU A 268 -0.13 -10.45 1.49
N GLN A 269 0.03 -9.27 2.10
CA GLN A 269 0.34 -9.13 3.53
C GLN A 269 -0.75 -9.63 4.47
N MET A 270 -1.97 -9.83 3.96
CA MET A 270 -3.10 -10.44 4.67
C MET A 270 -3.27 -11.93 4.34
N GLY A 271 -2.39 -12.48 3.49
CA GLY A 271 -2.52 -13.85 2.99
C GLY A 271 -3.70 -14.02 2.01
N LEU A 272 -4.21 -12.92 1.45
CA LEU A 272 -5.26 -12.94 0.45
C LEU A 272 -4.67 -12.92 -0.95
N GLU A 273 -5.36 -13.58 -1.88
CA GLU A 273 -5.10 -13.38 -3.30
C GLU A 273 -5.66 -12.01 -3.72
N PRO A 274 -4.87 -11.14 -4.35
CA PRO A 274 -5.39 -9.88 -4.89
C PRO A 274 -6.51 -10.14 -5.92
N PRO A 275 -7.51 -9.24 -6.02
CA PRO A 275 -8.43 -9.20 -7.14
C PRO A 275 -7.67 -9.09 -8.47
N GLU A 276 -8.21 -9.67 -9.54
CA GLU A 276 -7.60 -9.70 -10.87
C GLU A 276 -7.03 -8.34 -11.36
N PRO A 277 -7.75 -7.20 -11.24
CA PRO A 277 -7.21 -5.91 -11.69
C PRO A 277 -6.02 -5.40 -10.86
N LEU A 278 -5.81 -5.95 -9.66
CA LEU A 278 -4.69 -5.61 -8.79
C LEU A 278 -3.58 -6.65 -8.83
N ARG A 279 -3.67 -7.69 -9.67
CA ARG A 279 -2.57 -8.62 -9.92
C ARG A 279 -1.58 -8.01 -10.91
N VAL A 280 -0.98 -6.89 -10.52
CA VAL A 280 0.03 -6.19 -11.33
C VAL A 280 1.44 -6.57 -10.91
N LEU A 281 2.39 -6.57 -11.85
CA LEU A 281 3.81 -6.83 -11.60
C LEU A 281 4.57 -5.51 -11.38
N GLY A 282 5.49 -5.51 -10.42
CA GLY A 282 6.36 -4.38 -10.15
C GLY A 282 6.55 -4.08 -8.68
N LEU A 283 7.46 -3.14 -8.40
CA LEU A 283 7.82 -2.73 -7.05
C LEU A 283 6.63 -2.02 -6.38
N GLY A 284 6.17 -2.60 -5.27
CA GLY A 284 5.22 -1.98 -4.36
C GLY A 284 5.93 -1.58 -3.07
N ARG A 285 5.49 -2.09 -1.93
CA ARG A 285 6.12 -1.81 -0.63
C ARG A 285 7.50 -2.45 -0.57
N TYR A 286 8.48 -1.71 -0.07
CA TYR A 286 9.84 -2.21 0.04
C TYR A 286 9.92 -3.48 0.90
N ARG A 287 9.31 -3.46 2.10
CA ARG A 287 9.30 -4.65 2.97
C ARG A 287 8.56 -5.83 2.37
N GLN A 288 7.56 -5.61 1.49
CA GLN A 288 6.93 -6.71 0.78
C GLN A 288 7.84 -7.28 -0.31
N THR A 289 8.57 -6.42 -1.02
CA THR A 289 9.59 -6.84 -1.99
C THR A 289 10.63 -7.74 -1.32
N VAL A 290 11.17 -7.34 -0.15
CA VAL A 290 12.09 -8.17 0.63
C VAL A 290 11.46 -9.52 1.00
N ARG A 291 10.18 -9.56 1.39
CA ARG A 291 9.48 -10.82 1.67
C ARG A 291 9.33 -11.70 0.43
N ASN A 292 8.97 -11.11 -0.72
CA ASN A 292 8.82 -11.84 -1.99
C ASN A 292 10.14 -12.47 -2.44
N GLU A 293 11.28 -11.84 -2.13
CA GLU A 293 12.61 -12.39 -2.44
C GLU A 293 13.06 -13.50 -1.49
N HIS A 294 12.68 -13.43 -0.21
CA HIS A 294 13.29 -14.26 0.84
C HIS A 294 12.36 -15.32 1.44
N LEU A 295 11.04 -15.22 1.24
CA LEU A 295 10.07 -16.17 1.75
C LEU A 295 9.46 -16.99 0.61
N GLU A 296 9.71 -18.29 0.61
CA GLU A 296 9.23 -19.24 -0.41
C GLU A 296 7.69 -19.27 -0.58
N MET A 297 6.94 -18.71 0.38
CA MET A 297 5.48 -18.64 0.33
C MET A 297 4.95 -17.54 -0.59
N TYR A 298 5.81 -16.63 -1.06
CA TYR A 298 5.43 -15.53 -1.94
C TYR A 298 5.99 -15.72 -3.34
N GLU A 299 5.17 -15.43 -4.35
CA GLU A 299 5.61 -15.31 -5.73
C GLU A 299 6.44 -14.02 -5.93
N PRO A 300 7.39 -14.00 -6.88
CA PRO A 300 8.27 -12.85 -7.11
C PRO A 300 7.57 -11.71 -7.90
N VAL A 301 6.36 -11.30 -7.48
CA VAL A 301 5.50 -10.29 -8.14
C VAL A 301 6.10 -8.88 -8.19
N HIS A 302 7.20 -8.66 -7.47
CA HIS A 302 7.98 -7.43 -7.53
C HIS A 302 8.83 -7.33 -8.82
N GLY A 303 9.16 -8.47 -9.41
CA GLY A 303 9.93 -8.57 -10.64
C GLY A 303 9.07 -8.35 -11.89
N THR A 304 9.67 -7.72 -12.90
CA THR A 304 9.01 -7.42 -14.19
C THR A 304 9.59 -8.23 -15.36
N THR A 305 10.53 -9.14 -15.08
CA THR A 305 11.26 -9.90 -16.11
C THR A 305 10.66 -11.26 -16.39
N GLU A 306 10.00 -11.86 -15.40
CA GLU A 306 9.40 -13.19 -15.49
C GLU A 306 7.88 -13.07 -15.47
N ALA A 307 7.22 -13.84 -16.35
CA ALA A 307 5.76 -13.90 -16.34
C ALA A 307 5.29 -14.75 -15.15
N ILE A 308 4.37 -14.21 -14.37
CA ILE A 308 3.71 -14.90 -13.25
C ILE A 308 2.25 -15.12 -13.65
N GLU A 309 1.76 -16.34 -13.47
CA GLU A 309 0.41 -16.71 -13.87
C GLU A 309 -0.64 -15.84 -13.16
N GLY A 310 -1.54 -15.23 -13.94
CA GLY A 310 -2.57 -14.35 -13.42
C GLY A 310 -2.12 -12.93 -13.07
N TYR A 311 -0.84 -12.60 -13.29
CA TYR A 311 -0.31 -11.25 -13.09
C TYR A 311 0.05 -10.57 -14.42
N SER A 312 -0.22 -9.28 -14.53
CA SER A 312 0.07 -8.46 -15.71
C SER A 312 1.13 -7.41 -15.42
N LEU A 313 1.95 -7.09 -16.43
CA LEU A 313 2.61 -5.79 -16.50
C LEU A 313 1.62 -4.86 -17.19
N PRO A 314 1.08 -3.84 -16.51
CA PRO A 314 0.24 -2.87 -17.21
C PRO A 314 1.08 -2.15 -18.28
N GLU A 315 0.45 -1.86 -19.41
CA GLU A 315 1.07 -1.03 -20.44
C GLU A 315 1.21 0.38 -19.87
N ILE A 316 2.43 0.77 -19.49
CA ILE A 316 2.74 2.10 -18.95
C ILE A 316 2.15 3.17 -19.88
N GLY A 317 1.04 3.81 -19.45
CA GLY A 317 0.37 4.90 -20.16
C GLY A 317 -1.05 4.64 -20.67
N SER A 318 -1.64 3.45 -20.51
CA SER A 318 -3.03 3.19 -20.92
C SER A 318 -4.07 3.89 -20.02
N HIS A 319 -3.74 4.14 -18.75
CA HIS A 319 -4.64 4.78 -17.78
C HIS A 319 -4.75 6.31 -17.89
N LEU A 320 -3.87 6.95 -18.66
CA LEU A 320 -3.87 8.40 -18.88
C LEU A 320 -4.21 8.68 -20.35
N GLU A 321 -5.42 8.34 -20.78
CA GLU A 321 -5.95 8.97 -21.99
C GLU A 321 -6.03 10.48 -21.70
N PRO A 322 -5.28 11.33 -22.43
CA PRO A 322 -5.35 12.76 -22.20
C PRO A 322 -6.78 13.20 -22.52
N ASN A 323 -7.48 13.72 -21.52
CA ASN A 323 -8.74 14.44 -21.72
C ASN A 323 -8.53 15.46 -22.85
N SER A 324 -9.01 15.10 -24.03
CA SER A 324 -8.77 15.82 -25.26
C SER A 324 -9.73 17.00 -25.33
N VAL A 325 -9.23 18.17 -24.95
CA VAL A 325 -9.74 19.55 -25.23
C VAL A 325 -11.15 19.89 -24.76
#